data_AF-A0A800JFP5-F1
#
_entry.id   AF-A0A800JFP5-F1
#
_cell.length_a   1.000
_cell.length_b   1.000
_cell.length_c   1.000
_cell.angle_alpha   90.00
_cell.angle_beta   90.00
_cell.angle_gamma   90.00
#
_symmetry.space_group_name_H-M   'P 1'
#
loop_
_entity.id
_entity.type
_entity.pdbx_description
1 polymer ?
#
loop_
_entity_poly.entity_id
_entity_poly.type
_entity_poly.pdbx_seq_one_letter_code
_entity_poly.pdbx_strand_id
1 'polypeptide(L)' 'MKALGFISVLCAQAAFGLTEAEFQKLHRELQSNPNATWRTIPWKTSVLDAQAAAAREGKPIFIWAMDGHPLGCT' A
#
# COMPACT_ATOMS: atom_id res chain seq x y z
N MET A 1 35.81 -51.76 10.00
CA MET A 1 36.14 -50.65 9.09
C MET A 1 34.83 -50.06 8.56
N LYS A 2 34.71 -48.73 8.64
CA LYS A 2 33.77 -47.83 7.94
C LYS A 2 32.29 -47.89 8.37
N ALA A 3 31.94 -47.04 9.35
CA ALA A 3 30.57 -46.58 9.56
C ALA A 3 30.20 -45.58 8.46
N LEU A 4 29.11 -45.85 7.75
CA LEU A 4 28.57 -45.00 6.68
C LEU A 4 27.71 -43.92 7.34
N GLY A 5 28.24 -42.71 7.46
CA GLY A 5 27.52 -41.56 8.02
C GLY A 5 26.48 -41.04 7.03
N PHE A 6 25.19 -41.15 7.37
CA PHE A 6 24.11 -40.42 6.72
C PHE A 6 24.18 -38.95 7.15
N ILE A 7 24.64 -38.08 6.27
CA ILE A 7 24.52 -36.62 6.45
C ILE A 7 23.13 -36.23 5.93
N SER A 8 22.16 -36.09 6.84
CA SER A 8 20.92 -35.38 6.52
C SER A 8 21.25 -33.91 6.32
N VAL A 9 21.30 -33.46 5.07
CA VAL A 9 21.29 -32.04 4.73
C VAL A 9 19.90 -31.51 5.10
N LEU A 10 19.81 -30.78 6.22
CA LEU A 10 18.66 -29.92 6.49
C LEU A 10 18.69 -28.75 5.50
N CYS A 11 17.90 -28.83 4.44
CA CYS A 11 17.53 -27.64 3.68
C CYS A 11 16.70 -26.74 4.60
N ALA A 12 17.26 -25.63 5.07
CA ALA A 12 16.49 -24.57 5.68
C ALA A 12 15.55 -23.99 4.60
N GLN A 13 14.25 -24.30 4.68
CA GLN A 13 13.26 -23.57 3.91
C GLN A 13 13.26 -22.13 4.41
N ALA A 14 13.73 -21.20 3.58
CA ALA A 14 13.52 -19.78 3.83
C ALA A 14 12.00 -19.56 3.95
N ALA A 15 11.57 -19.04 5.10
CA ALA A 15 10.18 -18.68 5.30
C ALA A 15 9.82 -17.61 4.27
N PHE A 16 8.88 -17.91 3.37
CA PHE A 16 8.32 -16.91 2.46
C PHE A 16 7.38 -15.99 3.28
N GLY A 17 7.93 -14.91 3.83
CA GLY A 17 7.17 -13.90 4.56
C GLY A 17 8.07 -12.87 5.25
N LEU A 18 7.54 -11.68 5.50
CA LEU A 18 8.21 -10.69 6.34
C LEU A 18 8.13 -11.12 7.79
N THR A 19 9.21 -10.96 8.54
CA THR A 19 9.14 -10.93 10.00
C THR A 19 8.33 -9.71 10.46
N GLU A 20 7.83 -9.75 11.70
CA GLU A 20 7.12 -8.61 12.29
C GLU A 20 7.95 -7.32 12.25
N ALA A 21 9.26 -7.40 12.53
CA ALA A 21 10.15 -6.25 12.50
C ALA A 21 10.28 -5.65 11.09
N GLU A 22 10.40 -6.50 10.07
CA GLU A 22 10.45 -6.08 8.67
C GLU A 22 9.13 -5.49 8.21
N PHE A 23 8.00 -6.10 8.59
CA PHE A 23 6.67 -5.56 8.32
C PHE A 23 6.51 -4.17 8.94
N GLN A 24 6.83 -3.99 10.22
CA GLN A 24 6.68 -2.71 10.90
C GLN A 24 7.58 -1.63 10.29
N LYS A 25 8.79 -1.97 9.85
CA LYS A 25 9.66 -1.06 9.13
C LYS A 25 9.03 -0.63 7.81
N LEU A 26 8.66 -1.60 6.96
CA LEU A 26 8.07 -1.35 5.66
C LEU A 26 6.77 -0.55 5.78
N HIS A 27 5.89 -0.93 6.70
CA HIS A 27 4.61 -0.27 6.93
C HIS A 27 4.80 1.21 7.27
N ARG A 28 5.77 1.56 8.14
CA ARG A 28 6.10 2.96 8.44
C ARG A 28 6.61 3.73 7.23
N GLU A 29 7.42 3.09 6.39
CA GLU A 29 7.98 3.70 5.17
C GLU A 29 6.91 3.94 4.09
N LEU A 30 5.87 3.11 4.04
CA LEU A 30 4.75 3.22 3.10
C LEU A 30 3.66 4.21 3.53
N GLN A 31 3.66 4.65 4.80
CA GLN A 31 2.69 5.65 5.24
C GLN A 31 2.96 6.99 4.55
N SER A 32 1.93 7.57 3.94
CA SER A 32 2.01 8.94 3.41
C SER A 32 2.30 9.92 4.54
N ASN A 33 3.07 10.99 4.27
CA ASN A 33 3.30 12.06 5.23
C ASN A 33 1.96 12.60 5.78
N PRO A 34 1.72 12.56 7.10
CA PRO A 34 0.45 13.01 7.70
C PRO A 34 0.19 14.51 7.48
N ASN A 35 1.25 15.29 7.25
CA ASN A 35 1.20 16.72 6.99
C ASN A 35 1.21 17.07 5.49
N ALA A 36 0.99 16.08 4.60
CA ALA A 36 0.95 16.36 3.18
C ALA A 36 -0.21 17.31 2.83
N THR A 37 0.08 18.37 2.07
CA THR A 37 -0.87 19.46 1.75
C THR A 37 -2.20 18.95 1.20
N TRP A 38 -2.18 17.88 0.41
CA TRP A 38 -3.41 17.34 -0.16
C TRP A 38 -4.40 16.80 0.88
N ARG A 39 -3.93 16.43 2.08
CA ARG A 39 -4.79 15.94 3.17
C ARG A 39 -5.61 17.07 3.80
N THR A 40 -5.24 18.34 3.59
CA THR A 40 -5.97 19.50 4.12
C THR A 40 -7.13 19.94 3.22
N ILE A 41 -7.21 19.41 2.00
CA ILE A 41 -8.30 19.70 1.08
C ILE A 41 -9.57 19.00 1.58
N PRO A 42 -10.71 19.71 1.71
CA PRO A 42 -11.97 19.12 2.13
C PRO A 42 -12.61 18.32 0.98
N TRP A 43 -12.01 17.18 0.66
CA TRP A 43 -12.44 16.31 -0.44
C TRP A 43 -13.91 15.91 -0.28
N LYS A 44 -14.66 15.97 -1.38
CA LYS A 44 -15.99 15.36 -1.46
C LYS A 44 -15.82 13.87 -1.75
N THR A 45 -16.42 13.02 -0.93
CA THR A 45 -16.37 11.56 -1.09
C THR A 45 -17.48 11.02 -2.00
N SER A 46 -18.51 11.82 -2.29
CA SER A 46 -19.56 11.53 -3.25
C SER A 46 -19.30 12.26 -4.57
N VAL A 47 -19.16 11.49 -5.66
CA VAL A 47 -18.97 12.03 -7.01
C VAL A 47 -20.20 12.83 -7.45
N LEU A 48 -21.41 12.38 -7.10
CA LEU A 48 -22.66 13.07 -7.45
C LEU A 48 -22.78 14.42 -6.74
N ASP A 49 -22.41 14.49 -5.46
CA ASP A 49 -22.43 15.76 -4.72
C ASP A 49 -21.39 16.74 -5.26
N ALA A 50 -20.22 16.22 -5.67
CA ALA A 50 -19.18 17.01 -6.31
C ALA A 50 -19.64 17.55 -7.67
N GLN A 51 -20.31 16.73 -8.47
CA GLN A 51 -20.88 17.14 -9.75
C GLN A 51 -21.94 18.24 -9.58
N ALA A 52 -22.90 18.06 -8.67
CA ALA A 52 -23.92 19.06 -8.41
C ALA A 52 -23.33 20.40 -7.94
N ALA A 53 -22.31 20.36 -7.07
CA ALA A 53 -21.61 21.57 -6.62
C ALA A 53 -20.85 22.26 -7.76
N ALA A 54 -20.14 21.49 -8.59
CA ALA A 54 -19.41 22.01 -9.74
C ALA A 54 -20.33 22.70 -10.76
N ALA A 55 -21.49 22.08 -11.07
CA ALA A 55 -22.49 22.66 -11.95
C ALA A 55 -23.08 23.96 -11.38
N ARG A 56 -23.41 23.98 -10.08
CA ARG A 56 -23.93 25.17 -9.38
C ARG A 56 -22.92 26.32 -9.36
N GLU A 57 -21.63 26.02 -9.22
CA GLU A 57 -20.56 27.01 -9.10
C GLU A 57 -19.89 27.38 -10.43
N GLY A 58 -20.22 26.68 -11.52
CA GLY A 58 -19.58 26.88 -12.82
C GLY A 58 -18.08 26.54 -12.81
N LYS A 59 -17.66 25.56 -12.01
CA LYS A 59 -16.25 25.17 -11.84
C LYS A 59 -15.99 23.75 -12.36
N PRO A 60 -14.80 23.44 -12.87
CA PRO A 60 -14.43 22.06 -13.23
C PRO A 60 -14.30 21.17 -11.98
N ILE A 61 -14.44 19.87 -12.17
CA ILE A 61 -14.20 18.85 -11.14
C ILE A 61 -12.77 18.33 -11.28
N PHE A 62 -12.01 18.33 -10.18
CA PHE A 62 -10.78 17.57 -10.06
C PHE A 62 -11.07 16.28 -9.28
N ILE A 63 -10.81 15.12 -9.89
CA ILE A 63 -11.01 13.81 -9.27
C ILE A 63 -9.65 13.24 -8.91
N TRP A 64 -9.44 13.03 -7.61
CA TRP A 64 -8.37 12.16 -7.13
C TRP A 64 -8.98 10.82 -6.75
N ALA A 65 -8.76 9.83 -7.60
CA ALA A 65 -9.08 8.45 -7.33
C ALA A 65 -7.79 7.63 -7.33
N MET A 66 -7.75 6.59 -6.52
CA MET A 66 -6.68 5.60 -6.57
C MET A 66 -7.05 4.58 -7.64
N ASP A 67 -6.69 4.85 -8.90
CA ASP A 67 -6.99 3.98 -10.05
C ASP A 67 -5.93 2.88 -10.25
N GLY A 68 -5.37 2.38 -9.15
CA GLY A 68 -4.29 1.40 -9.16
C GLY A 68 -4.62 0.17 -8.33
N HIS A 69 -4.10 -0.98 -8.75
CA HIS A 69 -4.04 -2.19 -7.92
C HIS A 69 -3.50 -1.78 -6.52
N PRO A 70 -4.05 -2.28 -5.41
CA PRO A 70 -3.66 -1.86 -4.05
C PRO A 70 -2.17 -2.11 -3.69
N LEU A 71 -1.41 -2.74 -4.58
CA LEU A 71 0.03 -2.99 -4.49
C LEU A 71 0.87 -2.18 -5.50
N GLY A 72 0.29 -1.17 -6.17
CA GLY A 72 0.93 -0.45 -7.27
C GLY A 72 0.70 -1.14 -8.61
N CYS A 73 0.73 -0.35 -9.69
CA CYS A 73 0.45 -0.75 -11.06
C CYS A 73 1.15 -2.07 -11.45
N THR A 74 0.39 -3.03 -11.99
CA THR A 74 0.93 -4.11 -12.84
C THR A 74 1.32 -3.57 -14.21
#